data_AF-A0A966NPQ7-F1
#
_entry.id   AF-A0A966NPQ7-F1
#
_cell.length_a   1.000
_cell.length_b   1.000
_cell.length_c   1.000
_cell.angle_alpha   90.00
_cell.angle_beta   90.00
_cell.angle_gamma   90.00
#
_symmetry.space_group_name_H-M   'P 1'
#
loop_
_entity.id
_entity.type
_entity.pdbx_description
1 polymer ?
#
loop_
_entity_poly.entity_id
_entity_poly.type
_entity_poly.pdbx_seq_one_letter_code
_entity_poly.pdbx_strand_id
1 'polypeptide(L)'
;TAIGSDIPIFLVNGNHEQAAAYLLDGTNTNPAVLAGNARNKFFPLPLPKVSGFYTGDVREIEHVGNPRDYYSWEWGDALFVTLDPYWNSKNPVDNVAGDTVGDDQSAAAKNTNKKNAAPATGGGNGKTSNLWSIGLGDQQYFWFKETLEKSKAKYKFVFAHHVMGTGRGAIEVSENYEWGGKDPKGQTTFQKERPNWELPIHDLMVKNGVSIFFQGHDHIFVTQERDGLIYQSMPNPADDTFSYFNDAAYKSGTKAPNSGHVRVTVAPSGAKVEYFLAARTKDASRKNMQVAHTYTVKAK
;
A
#
# COMPACT_ATOMS: atom_id res chain seq x y z
N THR A 1 -9.38 0.76 26.83
CA THR A 1 -8.05 0.21 26.46
C THR A 1 -7.54 0.99 25.27
N ALA A 2 -6.36 1.59 25.37
CA ALA A 2 -5.74 2.23 24.21
C ALA A 2 -5.08 1.13 23.37
N ILE A 3 -5.43 1.00 22.09
CA ILE A 3 -4.91 -0.09 21.25
C ILE A 3 -3.37 -0.07 21.21
N GLY A 4 -2.78 1.12 21.10
CA GLY A 4 -1.33 1.29 20.98
C GLY A 4 -0.49 0.98 22.21
N SER A 5 -1.08 0.78 23.40
CA SER A 5 -0.32 0.38 24.60
C SER A 5 -0.16 -1.12 24.75
N ASP A 6 -1.09 -1.90 24.19
CA ASP A 6 -1.23 -3.33 24.50
C ASP A 6 -1.14 -4.24 23.27
N ILE A 7 -1.30 -3.68 22.07
CA ILE A 7 -1.30 -4.42 20.80
C ILE A 7 -0.24 -3.80 19.87
N PRO A 8 0.69 -4.59 19.31
CA PRO A 8 1.63 -4.10 18.30
C PRO A 8 0.89 -3.50 17.09
N ILE A 9 1.26 -2.27 16.72
CA ILE A 9 0.71 -1.58 15.55
C ILE A 9 1.77 -1.54 14.46
N PHE A 10 1.46 -2.12 13.30
CA PHE A 10 2.29 -2.11 12.11
C PHE A 10 1.61 -1.24 11.05
N LEU A 11 2.29 -0.17 10.64
CA LEU A 11 1.79 0.80 9.66
C LEU A 11 2.49 0.62 8.31
N VAL A 12 1.78 0.99 7.25
CA VAL A 12 2.28 1.01 5.87
C VAL A 12 2.21 2.45 5.38
N ASN A 13 3.25 2.91 4.69
CA ASN A 13 3.25 4.24 4.09
C ASN A 13 2.19 4.35 3.00
N GLY A 14 1.46 5.45 2.99
CA GLY A 14 0.60 5.92 1.91
C GLY A 14 1.09 7.26 1.33
N ASN A 15 0.35 7.75 0.35
CA ASN A 15 0.62 9.03 -0.33
C ASN A 15 0.30 10.24 0.55
N HIS A 16 -0.52 10.09 1.58
CA HIS A 16 -0.86 11.16 2.52
C HIS A 16 0.24 11.40 3.56
N GLU A 17 1.11 10.40 3.81
CA GLU A 17 2.25 10.54 4.70
C GLU A 17 3.32 11.49 4.15
N GLN A 18 3.35 11.75 2.83
CA GLN A 18 4.33 12.62 2.17
C GLN A 18 5.79 12.24 2.47
N ALA A 19 6.04 10.94 2.72
CA ALA A 19 7.35 10.35 2.90
C ALA A 19 7.82 9.75 1.55
N ALA A 20 8.14 10.62 0.58
CA ALA A 20 8.56 10.23 -0.77
C ALA A 20 9.81 10.99 -1.28
N ALA A 21 10.73 10.31 -1.96
CA ALA A 21 12.13 10.78 -2.04
C ALA A 21 12.29 11.98 -2.95
N TYR A 22 11.34 12.17 -3.87
CA TYR A 22 11.25 13.37 -4.69
C TYR A 22 11.11 14.67 -3.87
N LEU A 23 10.75 14.59 -2.57
CA LEU A 23 10.63 15.72 -1.66
C LEU A 23 11.94 16.10 -0.96
N LEU A 24 13.01 15.32 -1.14
CA LEU A 24 14.31 15.63 -0.57
C LEU A 24 14.95 16.81 -1.31
N ASP A 25 15.42 17.80 -0.56
CA ASP A 25 16.15 18.98 -1.07
C ASP A 25 17.53 19.17 -0.43
N GLY A 26 17.99 18.18 0.35
CA GLY A 26 19.26 18.21 1.10
C GLY A 26 19.20 18.93 2.45
N THR A 27 18.05 19.54 2.82
CA THR A 27 17.86 20.20 4.11
C THR A 27 17.24 19.26 5.16
N ASN A 28 17.32 19.63 6.43
CA ASN A 28 16.67 18.90 7.52
C ASN A 28 15.20 19.30 7.76
N THR A 29 14.64 20.19 6.94
CA THR A 29 13.28 20.75 7.11
C THR A 29 12.34 20.50 5.92
N ASN A 30 12.73 19.69 4.94
CA ASN A 30 11.81 19.34 3.85
C ASN A 30 10.73 18.34 4.29
N PRO A 31 9.61 18.24 3.55
CA PRO A 31 8.49 17.37 3.91
C PRO A 31 8.88 15.90 4.13
N ALA A 32 9.76 15.36 3.28
CA ALA A 32 10.24 13.98 3.39
C ALA A 32 10.95 13.73 4.74
N VAL A 33 11.85 14.64 5.13
CA VAL A 33 12.60 14.54 6.39
C VAL A 33 11.68 14.72 7.59
N LEU A 34 10.79 15.71 7.57
CA LEU A 34 9.85 15.96 8.66
C LEU A 34 8.88 14.80 8.85
N ALA A 35 8.32 14.26 7.77
CA ALA A 35 7.44 13.09 7.81
C ALA A 35 8.16 11.84 8.31
N GLY A 36 9.36 11.55 7.79
CA GLY A 36 10.18 10.42 8.23
C GLY A 36 10.52 10.49 9.71
N ASN A 37 10.96 11.65 10.20
CA ASN A 37 11.28 11.86 11.61
C ASN A 37 10.04 11.77 12.52
N ALA A 38 8.89 12.29 12.09
CA ALA A 38 7.65 12.17 12.84
C ALA A 38 7.22 10.69 12.97
N ARG A 39 7.28 9.91 11.88
CA ARG A 39 6.98 8.47 11.91
C ARG A 39 7.93 7.72 12.84
N ASN A 40 9.24 7.92 12.69
CA ASN A 40 10.24 7.25 13.54
C ASN A 40 10.08 7.59 15.03
N LYS A 41 9.57 8.79 15.36
CA LYS A 41 9.34 9.22 16.74
C LYS A 41 8.02 8.71 17.32
N PHE A 42 6.92 8.80 16.58
CA PHE A 42 5.57 8.56 17.12
C PHE A 42 5.00 7.17 16.77
N PHE A 43 5.46 6.58 15.68
CA PHE A 43 5.05 5.27 15.21
C PHE A 43 6.28 4.44 14.82
N PRO A 44 7.18 4.11 15.78
CA PRO A 44 8.41 3.41 15.48
C PRO A 44 8.10 2.00 14.95
N LEU A 45 8.24 1.84 13.64
CA LEU A 45 8.09 0.54 12.98
C LEU A 45 9.34 -0.32 13.20
N PRO A 46 9.30 -1.61 12.83
CA PRO A 46 10.45 -2.50 12.99
C PRO A 46 11.73 -1.92 12.39
N LEU A 47 12.83 -2.02 13.14
CA LEU A 47 14.17 -1.72 12.65
C LEU A 47 14.87 -3.04 12.31
N PRO A 48 15.11 -3.32 11.02
CA PRO A 48 15.87 -4.49 10.60
C PRO A 48 17.26 -4.40 11.22
N LYS A 49 17.77 -5.51 11.80
CA LYS A 49 19.08 -5.67 12.49
C LYS A 49 19.07 -5.69 14.03
N VAL A 50 17.97 -5.38 14.72
CA VAL A 50 17.99 -5.38 16.21
C VAL A 50 17.80 -6.78 16.82
N SER A 51 16.97 -7.64 16.24
CA SER A 51 16.58 -8.90 16.89
C SER A 51 16.51 -10.15 16.00
N GLY A 52 16.85 -10.06 14.71
CA GLY A 52 16.71 -11.16 13.74
C GLY A 52 15.26 -11.58 13.42
N PHE A 53 14.29 -11.20 14.26
CA PHE A 53 12.86 -11.45 14.09
C PHE A 53 12.26 -10.62 12.93
N TYR A 54 12.74 -9.38 12.77
CA TYR A 54 12.32 -8.49 11.69
C TYR A 54 13.41 -8.37 10.61
N THR A 55 12.99 -8.32 9.36
CA THR A 55 13.84 -7.89 8.22
C THR A 55 13.17 -6.72 7.51
N GLY A 56 13.87 -6.01 6.61
CA GLY A 56 13.32 -4.82 5.94
C GLY A 56 14.39 -3.87 5.42
N ASP A 57 14.03 -2.59 5.29
CA ASP A 57 14.95 -1.56 4.81
C ASP A 57 16.19 -1.40 5.69
N VAL A 58 17.35 -1.41 5.07
CA VAL A 58 18.65 -1.23 5.71
C VAL A 58 19.35 0.08 5.32
N ARG A 59 18.70 0.89 4.47
CA ARG A 59 19.23 2.19 4.05
C ARG A 59 19.22 3.19 5.20
N GLU A 60 20.10 4.18 5.07
CA GLU A 60 20.10 5.39 5.88
C GLU A 60 19.84 6.57 4.94
N ILE A 61 18.88 7.42 5.31
CA ILE A 61 18.57 8.66 4.60
C ILE A 61 19.12 9.82 5.43
N GLU A 62 19.83 10.75 4.79
CA GLU A 62 20.36 11.93 5.47
C GLU A 62 19.23 12.69 6.20
N HIS A 63 19.50 13.13 7.44
CA HIS A 63 18.55 13.79 8.35
C HIS A 63 17.36 12.95 8.86
N VAL A 64 17.19 11.69 8.42
CA VAL A 64 16.13 10.77 8.88
C VAL A 64 16.69 9.54 9.59
N GLY A 65 17.85 9.05 9.15
CA GLY A 65 18.34 7.72 9.45
C GLY A 65 17.57 6.65 8.68
N ASN A 66 17.39 5.47 9.27
CA ASN A 66 16.61 4.40 8.66
C ASN A 66 15.11 4.77 8.60
N PRO A 67 14.47 4.70 7.41
CA PRO A 67 13.08 5.13 7.24
C PRO A 67 12.03 4.14 7.76
N ARG A 68 12.40 2.87 7.97
CA ARG A 68 11.51 1.79 8.44
C ARG A 68 10.21 1.70 7.65
N ASP A 69 10.32 1.85 6.35
CA ASP A 69 9.24 2.01 5.39
C ASP A 69 8.70 0.69 4.85
N TYR A 70 9.57 -0.31 4.66
CA TYR A 70 9.20 -1.69 4.33
C TYR A 70 9.90 -2.68 5.28
N TYR A 71 9.17 -3.72 5.67
CA TYR A 71 9.64 -4.71 6.63
C TYR A 71 8.80 -6.00 6.57
N SER A 72 9.33 -7.06 7.16
CA SER A 72 8.64 -8.35 7.27
C SER A 72 8.93 -9.04 8.59
N TRP A 73 8.02 -9.94 8.95
CA TRP A 73 8.17 -10.87 10.07
C TRP A 73 7.33 -12.12 9.85
N GLU A 74 7.73 -13.21 10.49
CA GLU A 74 6.91 -14.41 10.58
C GLU A 74 6.31 -14.52 11.98
N TRP A 75 5.04 -14.92 12.06
CA TRP A 75 4.37 -15.21 13.32
C TRP A 75 3.46 -16.43 13.16
N GLY A 76 3.83 -17.53 13.83
CA GLY A 76 3.17 -18.82 13.63
C GLY A 76 3.36 -19.32 12.20
N ASP A 77 2.26 -19.70 11.54
CA ASP A 77 2.25 -20.26 10.18
C ASP A 77 2.20 -19.17 9.07
N ALA A 78 2.36 -17.88 9.41
CA ALA A 78 2.17 -16.77 8.49
C ALA A 78 3.39 -15.84 8.40
N LEU A 79 3.72 -15.44 7.16
CA LEU A 79 4.61 -14.34 6.82
C LEU A 79 3.78 -13.07 6.58
N PHE A 80 4.22 -11.96 7.15
CA PHE A 80 3.68 -10.63 6.92
C PHE A 80 4.76 -9.77 6.26
N VAL A 81 4.41 -9.07 5.17
CA VAL A 81 5.33 -8.21 4.42
C VAL A 81 4.66 -6.87 4.15
N THR A 82 5.30 -5.77 4.52
CA THR A 82 4.89 -4.41 4.15
C THR A 82 5.80 -3.89 3.05
N LEU A 83 5.22 -3.21 2.06
CA LEU A 83 5.92 -2.57 0.94
C LEU A 83 5.69 -1.07 0.94
N ASP A 84 6.69 -0.30 0.53
CA ASP A 84 6.63 1.13 0.27
C ASP A 84 6.85 1.42 -1.23
N PRO A 85 5.79 1.74 -2.00
CA PRO A 85 5.92 2.08 -3.42
C PRO A 85 6.29 3.56 -3.70
N TYR A 86 6.57 4.36 -2.66
CA TYR A 86 6.79 5.81 -2.75
C TYR A 86 8.25 6.20 -2.55
N TRP A 87 8.95 5.63 -1.56
CA TRP A 87 10.30 6.11 -1.22
C TRP A 87 11.30 5.98 -2.37
N ASN A 88 11.09 5.03 -3.28
CA ASN A 88 11.97 4.78 -4.43
C ASN A 88 11.54 5.52 -5.70
N SER A 89 10.42 6.24 -5.63
CA SER A 89 9.88 7.03 -6.73
C SER A 89 10.56 8.40 -6.79
N LYS A 90 11.30 8.66 -7.87
CA LYS A 90 12.05 9.92 -8.08
C LYS A 90 11.18 11.09 -8.54
N ASN A 91 9.94 10.81 -8.92
CA ASN A 91 8.99 11.81 -9.38
C ASN A 91 7.68 11.66 -8.61
N PRO A 92 6.92 12.75 -8.42
CA PRO A 92 5.57 12.64 -7.92
C PRO A 92 4.69 11.91 -8.94
N VAL A 93 3.87 11.00 -8.44
CA VAL A 93 2.85 10.28 -9.22
C VAL A 93 1.45 10.55 -8.70
N ASP A 94 1.32 10.63 -7.37
CA ASP A 94 0.13 11.10 -6.66
C ASP A 94 0.51 12.11 -5.58
N ASN A 95 -0.45 12.99 -5.25
CA ASN A 95 -0.37 14.05 -4.25
C ASN A 95 0.95 14.85 -4.27
N VAL A 96 1.12 15.68 -5.30
CA VAL A 96 2.20 16.67 -5.37
C VAL A 96 2.17 17.54 -4.10
N ALA A 97 3.28 17.63 -3.38
CA ALA A 97 3.33 18.42 -2.16
C ALA A 97 3.05 19.90 -2.46
N GLY A 98 2.20 20.50 -1.63
CA GLY A 98 1.78 21.90 -1.80
C GLY A 98 0.64 22.10 -2.81
N ASP A 99 0.22 21.06 -3.55
CA ASP A 99 -1.07 21.11 -4.25
C ASP A 99 -2.20 20.96 -3.21
N THR A 100 -3.10 21.93 -3.17
CA THR A 100 -4.39 21.74 -2.52
C THR A 100 -5.20 20.79 -3.39
N VAL A 101 -5.17 19.50 -3.06
CA VAL A 101 -6.20 18.58 -3.56
C VAL A 101 -7.48 19.05 -2.90
N GLY A 102 -8.33 19.75 -3.65
CA GLY A 102 -9.71 19.98 -3.22
C GLY A 102 -10.30 18.61 -2.91
N ASP A 103 -10.94 18.48 -1.75
CA ASP A 103 -11.57 17.22 -1.34
C ASP A 103 -12.31 16.60 -2.53
N ASP A 104 -11.86 15.43 -2.98
CA ASP A 104 -12.48 14.63 -4.05
C ASP A 104 -13.86 14.07 -3.60
N GLN A 105 -14.64 14.86 -2.87
CA GLN A 105 -16.01 14.56 -2.44
C GLN A 105 -17.08 15.12 -3.38
N SER A 106 -16.71 15.90 -4.40
CA SER A 106 -17.66 16.30 -5.43
C SER A 106 -17.09 16.09 -6.83
N ALA A 107 -17.61 15.10 -7.53
CA ALA A 107 -17.63 15.13 -8.98
C ALA A 107 -18.18 16.50 -9.42
N ALA A 108 -17.47 17.15 -10.35
CA ALA A 108 -17.71 18.48 -10.92
C ALA A 108 -16.96 19.66 -10.27
N ALA A 109 -15.64 19.69 -10.42
CA ALA A 109 -14.92 20.95 -10.57
C ALA A 109 -13.75 20.79 -11.54
N LYS A 110 -14.02 20.91 -12.84
CA LYS A 110 -13.00 21.45 -13.75
C LYS A 110 -12.78 22.89 -13.29
N ASN A 111 -11.64 23.21 -12.68
CA ASN A 111 -11.26 24.61 -12.58
C ASN A 111 -9.78 24.86 -12.85
N THR A 112 -9.60 25.42 -14.05
CA THR A 112 -8.58 26.38 -14.45
C THR A 112 -8.32 27.42 -13.36
N ASN A 113 -7.11 27.44 -12.78
CA ASN A 113 -6.32 28.65 -12.47
C ASN A 113 -5.09 28.33 -11.61
N LYS A 114 -4.01 27.86 -12.24
CA LYS A 114 -2.66 27.83 -11.66
C LYS A 114 -1.97 29.18 -11.85
N LYS A 115 -2.24 30.19 -11.00
CA LYS A 115 -1.44 31.43 -11.08
C LYS A 115 -0.84 32.01 -9.80
N ASN A 116 -1.23 31.60 -8.59
CA ASN A 116 -0.74 32.28 -7.38
C ASN A 116 -0.28 31.33 -6.26
N ALA A 117 0.39 30.22 -6.59
CA ALA A 117 1.23 29.52 -5.61
C ALA A 117 2.67 29.99 -5.81
N ALA A 118 3.26 30.61 -4.78
CA ALA A 118 4.67 30.93 -4.75
C ALA A 118 5.49 29.65 -5.04
N PRO A 119 6.54 29.72 -5.86
CA PRO A 119 7.30 28.53 -6.23
C PRO A 119 7.95 27.97 -4.97
N ALA A 120 7.54 26.78 -4.55
CA ALA A 120 8.31 25.99 -3.62
C ALA A 120 9.67 25.73 -4.29
N THR A 121 10.73 26.26 -3.69
CA THR A 121 12.12 26.11 -4.14
C THR A 121 12.65 24.73 -3.79
N GLY A 122 11.98 23.69 -4.29
CA GLY A 122 12.36 22.28 -4.20
C GLY A 122 11.81 21.57 -5.42
N GLY A 123 12.69 21.05 -6.29
CA GLY A 123 12.36 20.61 -7.64
C GLY A 123 11.39 19.44 -7.68
N GLY A 124 10.11 19.71 -7.98
CA GLY A 124 9.15 18.73 -8.43
C GLY A 124 8.49 19.21 -9.72
N ASN A 125 9.00 18.75 -10.88
CA ASN A 125 8.22 18.79 -12.11
C ASN A 125 6.89 18.05 -11.88
N GLY A 126 5.80 18.50 -12.52
CA GLY A 126 4.46 17.93 -12.32
C GLY A 126 4.39 16.40 -12.50
N LYS A 127 3.25 15.80 -12.10
CA LYS A 127 3.04 14.35 -12.10
C LYS A 127 3.64 13.65 -13.33
N THR A 128 4.47 12.63 -13.11
CA THR A 128 5.05 11.85 -14.21
C THR A 128 3.97 11.00 -14.90
N SER A 129 4.02 10.93 -16.23
CA SER A 129 3.22 9.97 -17.02
C SER A 129 3.96 8.65 -17.25
N ASN A 130 5.25 8.57 -16.94
CA ASN A 130 6.03 7.36 -17.06
C ASN A 130 6.05 6.60 -15.73
N LEU A 131 5.11 5.67 -15.54
CA LEU A 131 5.05 4.88 -14.31
C LEU A 131 6.15 3.81 -14.20
N TRP A 132 7.00 3.61 -15.22
CA TRP A 132 8.27 2.88 -15.02
C TRP A 132 9.27 3.66 -14.17
N SER A 133 9.01 4.93 -13.85
CA SER A 133 9.82 5.71 -12.89
C SER A 133 9.29 5.67 -11.45
N ILE A 134 8.22 4.91 -11.23
CA ILE A 134 7.47 4.80 -9.97
C ILE A 134 7.47 3.34 -9.54
N GLY A 135 7.72 3.07 -8.26
CA GLY A 135 7.60 1.72 -7.71
C GLY A 135 8.60 1.38 -6.62
N LEU A 136 8.94 0.10 -6.48
CA LEU A 136 9.69 -0.42 -5.34
C LEU A 136 11.18 -0.11 -5.40
N GLY A 137 11.75 0.02 -6.61
CA GLY A 137 13.20 0.09 -6.80
C GLY A 137 13.94 -1.22 -6.45
N ASP A 138 15.18 -1.32 -6.92
CA ASP A 138 15.94 -2.58 -6.90
C ASP A 138 16.13 -3.15 -5.49
N GLN A 139 16.50 -2.31 -4.52
CA GLN A 139 16.82 -2.80 -3.18
C GLN A 139 15.61 -3.45 -2.49
N GLN A 140 14.44 -2.81 -2.55
CA GLN A 140 13.22 -3.37 -1.97
C GLN A 140 12.72 -4.57 -2.78
N TYR A 141 12.82 -4.56 -4.11
CA TYR A 141 12.44 -5.71 -4.92
C TYR A 141 13.30 -6.95 -4.60
N PHE A 142 14.62 -6.81 -4.54
CA PHE A 142 15.49 -7.94 -4.24
C PHE A 142 15.32 -8.43 -2.80
N TRP A 143 15.11 -7.53 -1.84
CA TRP A 143 14.73 -7.91 -0.48
C TRP A 143 13.40 -8.65 -0.44
N PHE A 144 12.39 -8.18 -1.19
CA PHE A 144 11.07 -8.79 -1.23
C PHE A 144 11.13 -10.19 -1.85
N LYS A 145 11.86 -10.35 -2.96
CA LYS A 145 12.15 -11.64 -3.60
C LYS A 145 12.81 -12.60 -2.61
N GLU A 146 13.89 -12.17 -1.96
CA GLU A 146 14.60 -13.00 -0.99
C GLU A 146 13.71 -13.40 0.19
N THR A 147 12.91 -12.46 0.71
CA THR A 147 11.95 -12.70 1.80
C THR A 147 10.93 -13.76 1.41
N LEU A 148 10.35 -13.65 0.21
CA LEU A 148 9.35 -14.59 -0.29
C LEU A 148 9.93 -15.98 -0.56
N GLU A 149 11.12 -16.05 -1.15
CA GLU A 149 11.79 -17.31 -1.54
C GLU A 149 12.33 -18.09 -0.34
N LYS A 150 12.75 -17.40 0.72
CA LYS A 150 13.27 -18.05 1.95
C LYS A 150 12.17 -18.48 2.91
N SER A 151 11.02 -17.84 2.87
CA SER A 151 9.91 -18.12 3.80
C SER A 151 9.26 -19.48 3.52
N LYS A 152 9.08 -20.25 4.59
CA LYS A 152 8.34 -21.52 4.61
C LYS A 152 6.93 -21.38 5.20
N ALA A 153 6.49 -20.15 5.48
CA ALA A 153 5.17 -19.90 6.02
C ALA A 153 4.09 -20.40 5.05
N LYS A 154 3.04 -21.02 5.60
CA LYS A 154 1.90 -21.58 4.84
C LYS A 154 1.00 -20.49 4.27
N TYR A 155 0.99 -19.33 4.93
CA TYR A 155 0.26 -18.15 4.52
C TYR A 155 1.24 -16.98 4.37
N LYS A 156 1.11 -16.23 3.28
CA LYS A 156 1.93 -15.04 3.07
C LYS A 156 0.99 -13.87 2.75
N PHE A 157 1.07 -12.83 3.58
CA PHE A 157 0.24 -11.63 3.47
C PHE A 157 1.13 -10.44 3.14
N VAL A 158 0.82 -9.78 2.03
CA VAL A 158 1.57 -8.61 1.57
C VAL A 158 0.68 -7.38 1.69
N PHE A 159 1.22 -6.28 2.20
CA PHE A 159 0.50 -5.03 2.44
C PHE A 159 1.23 -3.89 1.72
N ALA A 160 0.51 -3.10 0.94
CA ALA A 160 1.00 -1.85 0.39
C ALA A 160 -0.16 -0.86 0.31
N HIS A 161 0.08 0.45 0.33
CA HIS A 161 -1.04 1.39 0.19
C HIS A 161 -1.65 1.36 -1.23
N HIS A 162 -0.80 1.16 -2.24
CA HIS A 162 -1.17 1.00 -3.66
C HIS A 162 -0.49 -0.21 -4.28
N VAL A 163 -1.06 -0.69 -5.39
CA VAL A 163 -0.43 -1.65 -6.31
C VAL A 163 0.78 -1.03 -7.03
N MET A 164 0.79 0.24 -7.43
CA MET A 164 1.93 0.84 -8.17
C MET A 164 2.30 2.24 -7.69
N GLY A 165 2.09 2.52 -6.40
CA GLY A 165 2.24 3.88 -5.84
C GLY A 165 1.18 4.89 -6.32
N THR A 166 0.29 4.47 -7.21
CA THR A 166 -0.83 5.23 -7.78
C THR A 166 -1.91 4.29 -8.30
N GLY A 167 -3.01 4.86 -8.80
CA GLY A 167 -4.11 4.13 -9.44
C GLY A 167 -5.10 3.54 -8.44
N ARG A 168 -6.16 2.92 -8.97
CA ARG A 168 -7.25 2.29 -8.21
C ARG A 168 -7.76 1.07 -8.94
N GLY A 169 -8.39 0.15 -8.21
CA GLY A 169 -8.98 -1.07 -8.78
C GLY A 169 -8.02 -2.25 -8.81
N ALA A 170 -7.19 -2.46 -7.79
CA ALA A 170 -6.46 -3.72 -7.54
C ALA A 170 -6.03 -4.53 -8.80
N ILE A 171 -6.78 -5.57 -9.19
CA ILE A 171 -6.39 -6.45 -10.32
C ILE A 171 -6.41 -5.69 -11.65
N GLU A 172 -7.31 -4.72 -11.82
CA GLU A 172 -7.44 -3.91 -13.02
C GLU A 172 -6.19 -3.08 -13.32
N VAL A 173 -5.37 -2.77 -12.30
CA VAL A 173 -4.08 -2.08 -12.48
C VAL A 173 -2.87 -3.00 -12.35
N SER A 174 -3.05 -4.24 -11.87
CA SER A 174 -1.98 -5.20 -11.56
C SER A 174 -1.22 -5.76 -12.76
N GLU A 175 -1.67 -5.50 -13.98
CA GLU A 175 -1.02 -6.00 -15.20
C GLU A 175 0.09 -5.08 -15.72
N ASN A 176 0.21 -3.88 -15.16
CA ASN A 176 1.02 -2.82 -15.75
C ASN A 176 2.37 -2.65 -15.03
N TYR A 177 3.33 -2.05 -15.73
CA TYR A 177 4.61 -1.55 -15.22
C TYR A 177 5.39 -2.57 -14.37
N GLU A 178 5.98 -2.17 -13.23
CA GLU A 178 6.71 -3.09 -12.35
C GLU A 178 5.83 -4.24 -11.83
N TRP A 179 4.52 -4.04 -11.77
CA TRP A 179 3.62 -5.01 -11.15
C TRP A 179 3.31 -6.20 -12.05
N GLY A 180 2.93 -5.96 -13.30
CA GLY A 180 2.59 -7.01 -14.26
C GLY A 180 3.33 -6.96 -15.60
N GLY A 181 4.20 -5.97 -15.79
CA GLY A 181 5.14 -5.94 -16.90
C GLY A 181 4.67 -5.27 -18.19
N LYS A 182 3.39 -4.90 -18.31
CA LYS A 182 2.85 -4.25 -19.52
C LYS A 182 3.03 -2.74 -19.51
N ASP A 183 3.36 -2.18 -20.66
CA ASP A 183 3.34 -0.73 -20.89
C ASP A 183 1.91 -0.22 -21.20
N PRO A 184 1.70 1.11 -21.31
CA PRO A 184 0.39 1.67 -21.67
C PRO A 184 -0.20 1.21 -23.00
N LYS A 185 0.60 0.62 -23.89
CA LYS A 185 0.16 0.04 -25.17
C LYS A 185 -0.20 -1.45 -25.02
N GLY A 186 -0.08 -2.01 -23.83
CA GLY A 186 -0.32 -3.41 -23.53
C GLY A 186 0.82 -4.35 -23.91
N GLN A 187 1.99 -3.81 -24.28
CA GLN A 187 3.17 -4.62 -24.65
C GLN A 187 3.99 -4.96 -23.41
N THR A 188 4.52 -6.18 -23.34
CA THR A 188 5.44 -6.55 -22.26
C THR A 188 6.81 -5.91 -22.51
N THR A 189 7.08 -4.79 -21.85
CA THR A 189 8.39 -4.10 -21.88
C THR A 189 9.20 -4.32 -20.61
N PHE A 190 8.74 -5.20 -19.71
CA PHE A 190 9.35 -5.45 -18.41
C PHE A 190 10.86 -5.68 -18.47
N GLN A 191 11.33 -6.65 -19.26
CA GLN A 191 12.76 -6.99 -19.32
C GLN A 191 13.64 -5.82 -19.78
N LYS A 192 13.09 -4.92 -20.60
CA LYS A 192 13.80 -3.71 -21.03
C LYS A 192 13.91 -2.70 -19.89
N GLU A 193 12.82 -2.49 -19.15
CA GLU A 193 12.74 -1.46 -18.11
C GLU A 193 13.28 -1.95 -16.75
N ARG A 194 13.30 -3.26 -16.51
CA ARG A 194 13.81 -3.94 -15.30
C ARG A 194 14.71 -5.14 -15.67
N PRO A 195 15.85 -4.92 -16.32
CA PRO A 195 16.68 -6.00 -16.88
C PRO A 195 17.27 -6.95 -15.83
N ASN A 196 17.36 -6.51 -14.58
CA ASN A 196 17.93 -7.30 -13.48
C ASN A 196 16.86 -8.00 -12.64
N TRP A 197 15.57 -7.81 -12.94
CA TRP A 197 14.48 -8.42 -12.19
C TRP A 197 14.05 -9.70 -12.89
N GLU A 198 13.99 -10.80 -12.14
CA GLU A 198 13.54 -12.09 -12.67
C GLU A 198 12.08 -12.07 -13.13
N LEU A 199 11.19 -11.40 -12.38
CA LEU A 199 9.75 -11.41 -12.61
C LEU A 199 9.11 -10.05 -12.24
N PRO A 200 8.00 -9.66 -12.89
CA PRO A 200 7.10 -8.64 -12.36
C PRO A 200 6.62 -8.98 -10.93
N ILE A 201 6.25 -7.97 -10.16
CA ILE A 201 5.91 -8.15 -8.73
C ILE A 201 4.74 -9.12 -8.52
N HIS A 202 3.70 -9.06 -9.36
CA HIS A 202 2.59 -10.01 -9.30
C HIS A 202 3.06 -11.45 -9.54
N ASP A 203 3.84 -11.67 -10.59
CA ASP A 203 4.30 -13.01 -10.96
C ASP A 203 5.25 -13.57 -9.90
N LEU A 204 6.08 -12.73 -9.30
CA LEU A 204 6.92 -13.08 -8.15
C LEU A 204 6.07 -13.51 -6.94
N MET A 205 4.98 -12.79 -6.64
CA MET A 205 4.04 -13.16 -5.58
C MET A 205 3.33 -14.49 -5.86
N VAL A 206 2.87 -14.71 -7.09
CA VAL A 206 2.22 -15.96 -7.51
C VAL A 206 3.21 -17.13 -7.41
N LYS A 207 4.42 -17.00 -7.96
CA LYS A 207 5.48 -18.02 -7.91
C LYS A 207 5.80 -18.46 -6.48
N ASN A 208 5.76 -17.54 -5.54
CA ASN A 208 6.10 -17.79 -4.14
C ASN A 208 4.91 -18.07 -3.23
N GLY A 209 3.72 -18.29 -3.79
CA GLY A 209 2.54 -18.71 -3.04
C GLY A 209 1.96 -17.63 -2.13
N VAL A 210 2.03 -16.35 -2.51
CA VAL A 210 1.35 -15.29 -1.75
C VAL A 210 -0.14 -15.56 -1.68
N SER A 211 -0.69 -15.47 -0.47
CA SER A 211 -2.09 -15.78 -0.19
C SER A 211 -2.98 -14.59 -0.49
N ILE A 212 -2.64 -13.42 0.07
CA ILE A 212 -3.42 -12.19 -0.08
C ILE A 212 -2.49 -10.99 -0.18
N PHE A 213 -2.77 -10.11 -1.14
CA PHE A 213 -2.27 -8.75 -1.19
C PHE A 213 -3.35 -7.78 -0.70
N PHE A 214 -3.07 -7.03 0.35
CA PHE A 214 -3.96 -6.03 0.93
C PHE A 214 -3.53 -4.62 0.49
N GLN A 215 -4.50 -3.84 0.01
CA GLN A 215 -4.31 -2.43 -0.36
C GLN A 215 -5.22 -1.47 0.41
N GLY A 216 -4.78 -0.22 0.54
CA GLY A 216 -5.60 0.87 1.06
C GLY A 216 -6.15 1.75 -0.08
N HIS A 217 -6.05 3.07 0.11
CA HIS A 217 -6.31 4.18 -0.84
C HIS A 217 -7.71 4.31 -1.45
N ASP A 218 -8.28 3.21 -1.93
CA ASP A 218 -9.46 3.25 -2.79
C ASP A 218 -10.75 3.51 -2.01
N HIS A 219 -10.67 3.61 -0.68
CA HIS A 219 -11.80 3.90 0.20
C HIS A 219 -13.02 3.01 -0.08
N ILE A 220 -12.78 1.70 -0.24
CA ILE A 220 -13.80 0.72 -0.61
C ILE A 220 -13.32 -0.67 -0.22
N PHE A 221 -14.20 -1.53 0.31
CA PHE A 221 -13.89 -2.94 0.47
C PHE A 221 -14.23 -3.71 -0.81
N VAL A 222 -13.24 -4.34 -1.43
CA VAL A 222 -13.42 -5.24 -2.57
C VAL A 222 -12.45 -6.41 -2.47
N THR A 223 -12.95 -7.63 -2.69
CA THR A 223 -12.12 -8.83 -2.84
C THR A 223 -12.18 -9.34 -4.27
N GLN A 224 -11.01 -9.48 -4.89
CA GLN A 224 -10.81 -10.06 -6.22
C GLN A 224 -9.76 -11.16 -6.14
N GLU A 225 -9.73 -12.03 -7.15
CA GLU A 225 -8.69 -13.05 -7.28
C GLU A 225 -8.10 -12.97 -8.69
N ARG A 226 -6.78 -13.09 -8.77
CA ARG A 226 -6.03 -13.21 -10.02
C ARG A 226 -4.94 -14.24 -9.82
N ASP A 227 -4.88 -15.24 -10.70
CA ASP A 227 -3.82 -16.25 -10.73
C ASP A 227 -3.63 -16.96 -9.36
N GLY A 228 -4.75 -17.21 -8.67
CA GLY A 228 -4.82 -17.79 -7.33
C GLY A 228 -4.42 -16.86 -6.18
N LEU A 229 -3.94 -15.64 -6.45
CA LEU A 229 -3.65 -14.60 -5.46
C LEU A 229 -4.89 -13.72 -5.23
N ILE A 230 -5.31 -13.57 -3.98
CA ILE A 230 -6.39 -12.65 -3.62
C ILE A 230 -5.83 -11.24 -3.53
N TYR A 231 -6.51 -10.30 -4.19
CA TYR A 231 -6.33 -8.87 -3.98
C TYR A 231 -7.50 -8.34 -3.17
N GLN A 232 -7.19 -7.70 -2.05
CA GLN A 232 -8.21 -7.10 -1.18
C GLN A 232 -7.95 -5.62 -0.96
N SER A 233 -8.91 -4.80 -1.39
CA SER A 233 -8.98 -3.41 -0.97
C SER A 233 -9.61 -3.32 0.41
N MET A 234 -8.98 -2.54 1.28
CA MET A 234 -9.37 -2.35 2.67
C MET A 234 -10.40 -1.21 2.76
N PRO A 235 -11.39 -1.33 3.65
CA PRO A 235 -12.42 -0.31 3.82
C PRO A 235 -11.79 1.00 4.32
N ASN A 236 -12.44 2.14 4.04
CA ASN A 236 -12.16 3.36 4.79
C ASN A 236 -12.79 3.21 6.19
N PRO A 237 -11.99 3.14 7.28
CA PRO A 237 -12.50 2.80 8.59
C PRO A 237 -13.34 3.92 9.25
N ALA A 238 -13.26 5.16 8.77
CA ALA A 238 -13.89 6.33 9.38
C ALA A 238 -14.77 7.15 8.41
N ASP A 239 -15.26 6.52 7.35
CA ASP A 239 -16.25 7.10 6.43
C ASP A 239 -17.65 7.08 7.05
N ASP A 240 -18.27 8.25 7.12
CA ASP A 240 -19.61 8.39 7.69
C ASP A 240 -20.75 8.27 6.68
N THR A 241 -20.42 8.16 5.39
CA THR A 241 -21.39 8.00 4.30
C THR A 241 -21.68 6.53 3.98
N PHE A 242 -20.78 5.62 4.39
CA PHE A 242 -20.86 4.18 4.12
C PHE A 242 -20.82 3.83 2.62
N SER A 243 -20.20 4.70 1.82
CA SER A 243 -20.23 4.65 0.36
C SER A 243 -19.10 3.81 -0.21
N TYR A 244 -19.24 3.48 -1.50
CA TYR A 244 -18.20 2.88 -2.33
C TYR A 244 -17.52 3.97 -3.17
N PHE A 245 -16.67 4.80 -2.57
CA PHE A 245 -16.18 6.03 -3.22
C PHE A 245 -15.57 5.81 -4.61
N ASN A 246 -14.79 4.74 -4.78
CA ASN A 246 -14.10 4.44 -6.02
C ASN A 246 -14.63 3.19 -6.72
N ASP A 247 -15.95 2.94 -6.62
CA ASP A 247 -16.62 1.76 -7.17
C ASP A 247 -16.31 1.50 -8.65
N ALA A 248 -16.27 2.57 -9.44
CA ALA A 248 -16.07 2.52 -10.89
C ALA A 248 -14.68 1.99 -11.30
N ALA A 249 -13.71 1.97 -10.39
CA ALA A 249 -12.40 1.39 -10.66
C ALA A 249 -12.40 -0.16 -10.67
N TYR A 250 -13.39 -0.78 -10.01
CA TYR A 250 -13.48 -2.23 -9.86
C TYR A 250 -14.54 -2.81 -10.79
N LYS A 251 -14.11 -3.64 -11.75
CA LYS A 251 -14.97 -4.25 -12.78
C LYS A 251 -15.49 -5.62 -12.36
N SER A 252 -14.94 -6.18 -11.29
CA SER A 252 -15.27 -7.51 -10.78
C SER A 252 -15.05 -7.59 -9.26
N GLY A 253 -15.31 -8.77 -8.67
CA GLY A 253 -15.07 -9.03 -7.26
C GLY A 253 -16.30 -8.83 -6.37
N THR A 254 -16.14 -9.21 -5.10
CA THR A 254 -17.19 -9.00 -4.08
C THR A 254 -16.94 -7.69 -3.36
N LYS A 255 -17.95 -6.82 -3.37
CA LYS A 255 -17.90 -5.50 -2.74
C LYS A 255 -18.72 -5.49 -1.45
N ALA A 256 -18.27 -4.72 -0.46
CA ALA A 256 -19.06 -4.46 0.74
C ALA A 256 -18.93 -2.98 1.14
N PRO A 257 -19.98 -2.36 1.68
CA PRO A 257 -20.00 -0.92 1.91
C PRO A 257 -19.05 -0.58 3.07
N ASN A 258 -18.47 0.61 3.04
CA ASN A 258 -17.80 1.18 4.21
C ASN A 258 -18.79 1.37 5.38
N SER A 259 -18.34 1.63 6.60
CA SER A 259 -16.97 1.56 7.12
C SER A 259 -16.81 0.29 7.93
N GLY A 260 -15.56 -0.03 8.29
CA GLY A 260 -15.29 -1.13 9.20
C GLY A 260 -13.83 -1.52 9.26
N HIS A 261 -13.59 -2.75 9.72
CA HIS A 261 -12.26 -3.32 9.83
C HIS A 261 -12.29 -4.79 9.44
N VAL A 262 -11.15 -5.29 8.98
CA VAL A 262 -10.98 -6.69 8.63
C VAL A 262 -10.21 -7.41 9.72
N ARG A 263 -10.64 -8.63 10.04
CA ARG A 263 -9.91 -9.56 10.90
C ARG A 263 -9.43 -10.75 10.07
N VAL A 264 -8.17 -11.11 10.25
CA VAL A 264 -7.60 -12.34 9.71
C VAL A 264 -7.28 -13.27 10.88
N THR A 265 -7.85 -14.48 10.87
CA THR A 265 -7.57 -15.53 11.86
C THR A 265 -6.82 -16.65 11.17
N VAL A 266 -5.56 -16.87 11.55
CA VAL A 266 -4.71 -17.92 10.97
C VAL A 266 -4.79 -19.17 11.84
N ALA A 267 -5.16 -20.29 11.22
CA ALA A 267 -5.15 -21.61 11.84
C ALA A 267 -4.49 -22.64 10.90
N PRO A 268 -4.04 -23.80 11.42
CA PRO A 268 -3.41 -24.82 10.57
C PRO A 268 -4.28 -25.31 9.40
N SER A 269 -5.61 -25.23 9.52
CA SER A 269 -6.57 -25.66 8.50
C SER A 269 -6.94 -24.59 7.48
N GLY A 270 -6.58 -23.32 7.71
CA GLY A 270 -6.99 -22.19 6.88
C GLY A 270 -6.78 -20.83 7.55
N ALA A 271 -6.61 -19.80 6.74
CA ALA A 271 -6.69 -18.41 7.18
C ALA A 271 -8.09 -17.85 6.86
N LYS A 272 -8.87 -17.53 7.89
CA LYS A 272 -10.22 -16.95 7.74
C LYS A 272 -10.14 -15.43 7.73
N VAL A 273 -10.77 -14.80 6.76
CA VAL A 273 -10.89 -13.34 6.65
C VAL A 273 -12.33 -12.93 6.87
N GLU A 274 -12.54 -11.91 7.71
CA GLU A 274 -13.85 -11.39 8.07
C GLU A 274 -13.83 -9.87 8.04
N TYR A 275 -14.70 -9.27 7.24
CA TYR A 275 -14.94 -7.83 7.23
C TYR A 275 -16.12 -7.49 8.15
N PHE A 276 -15.84 -6.74 9.21
CA PHE A 276 -16.82 -6.28 10.19
C PHE A 276 -17.16 -4.82 9.94
N LEU A 277 -18.45 -4.51 9.84
CA LEU A 277 -18.94 -3.15 9.71
C LEU A 277 -18.76 -2.37 11.02
N ALA A 278 -18.29 -1.13 10.90
CA ALA A 278 -18.37 -0.11 11.92
C ALA A 278 -19.65 0.72 11.69
N ALA A 279 -20.42 0.91 12.76
CA ALA A 279 -21.58 1.79 12.76
C ALA A 279 -21.62 2.58 14.07
N ARG A 280 -21.96 3.87 13.98
CA ARG A 280 -22.15 4.71 15.17
C ARG A 280 -23.53 4.44 15.74
N THR A 281 -23.75 4.85 16.98
CA THR A 281 -25.06 4.73 17.64
C THR A 281 -26.19 5.44 16.89
N LYS A 282 -25.88 6.52 16.14
CA LYS A 282 -26.85 7.26 15.33
C LYS A 282 -27.23 6.56 14.00
N ASP A 283 -26.43 5.59 13.55
CA ASP A 283 -26.63 4.94 12.25
C ASP A 283 -27.59 3.74 12.38
N ALA A 284 -28.85 4.00 12.74
CA ALA A 284 -29.82 2.98 13.15
C ALA A 284 -30.15 1.91 12.09
N SER A 285 -29.87 2.18 10.81
CA SER A 285 -30.05 1.22 9.70
C SER A 285 -28.89 0.23 9.57
N ARG A 286 -27.83 0.36 10.38
CA ARG A 286 -26.64 -0.49 10.34
C ARG A 286 -26.34 -1.06 11.72
N LYS A 287 -25.79 -2.27 11.75
CA LYS A 287 -25.38 -2.93 12.98
C LYS A 287 -23.86 -2.93 13.10
N ASN A 288 -23.36 -2.31 14.17
CA ASN A 288 -21.93 -2.36 14.49
C ASN A 288 -21.49 -3.82 14.71
N MET A 289 -20.27 -4.17 14.28
CA MET A 289 -19.70 -5.52 14.33
C MET A 289 -20.46 -6.57 13.51
N GLN A 290 -21.33 -6.17 12.58
CA GLN A 290 -21.92 -7.10 11.63
C GLN A 290 -20.86 -7.57 10.62
N VAL A 291 -20.77 -8.88 10.38
CA VAL A 291 -19.94 -9.43 9.30
C VAL A 291 -20.62 -9.10 7.96
N ALA A 292 -19.94 -8.32 7.12
CA ALA A 292 -20.41 -7.98 5.77
C ALA A 292 -19.85 -8.92 4.70
N HIS A 293 -18.66 -9.47 4.93
CA HIS A 293 -18.04 -10.42 4.01
C HIS A 293 -17.12 -11.37 4.77
N THR A 294 -17.03 -12.63 4.33
CA THR A 294 -16.11 -13.61 4.88
C THR A 294 -15.68 -14.62 3.84
N TYR A 295 -14.43 -15.05 3.91
CA TYR A 295 -13.87 -16.12 3.10
C TYR A 295 -12.73 -16.81 3.85
N THR A 296 -12.24 -17.93 3.30
CA THR A 296 -11.12 -18.68 3.87
C THR A 296 -10.11 -19.02 2.80
N VAL A 297 -8.84 -18.83 3.10
CA VAL A 297 -7.71 -19.17 2.24
C VAL A 297 -7.07 -20.46 2.74
N LYS A 298 -6.76 -21.37 1.82
CA LYS A 298 -6.02 -22.60 2.11
C LYS A 298 -4.52 -22.32 2.08
N ALA A 299 -3.75 -23.13 2.80
CA ALA A 299 -2.29 -23.09 2.72
C ALA A 299 -1.83 -23.36 1.27
N LYS A 300 -0.76 -22.69 0.85
CA LYS A 300 -0.12 -22.87 -0.46
C LYS A 300 1.26 -23.49 -0.31
#